data_AF-D5RRX7-F1
#
_entry.id   AF-D5RRX7-F1
#
_cell.length_a   1.000
_cell.length_b   1.000
_cell.length_c   1.000
_cell.angle_alpha   90.00
_cell.angle_beta   90.00
_cell.angle_gamma   90.00
#
_symmetry.space_group_name_H-M   'P 1'
#
loop_
_entity.id
_entity.type
_entity.pdbx_description
1 polymer ?
#
loop_
_entity_poly.entity_id
_entity_poly.type
_entity_poly.pdbx_seq_one_letter_code
_entity_poly.pdbx_strand_id
1 'polypeptide(L)' 'MFEVREERDGAYAVWVAGGERLAVLRTEAAAHALVDALEDAWDDAFLRAVSEVQEDYAADFIDPMPPATN' A
#
# COMPACT_ATOMS: atom_id res chain seq x y z
N MET A 1 0.70 -4.88 -0.19
CA MET A 1 -0.04 -5.32 1.01
C MET A 1 0.95 -5.45 2.15
N PHE A 2 0.67 -4.79 3.27
CA PHE A 2 1.59 -4.68 4.39
C PHE A 2 1.25 -5.71 5.47
N GLU A 3 2.22 -6.05 6.32
CA GLU A 3 2.05 -7.06 7.36
C GLU A 3 2.54 -6.54 8.71
N VAL A 4 1.78 -6.79 9.78
CA VAL A 4 2.22 -6.58 11.16
C VAL A 4 2.71 -7.91 11.75
N ARG A 5 3.90 -7.90 12.35
CA ARG A 5 4.49 -9.06 13.02
C ARG A 5 4.91 -8.67 14.44
N GLU A 6 4.51 -9.44 15.44
CA GLU A 6 4.98 -9.26 16.81
C GLU A 6 6.40 -9.83 16.96
N GLU A 7 7.28 -9.03 17.56
CA GLU A 7 8.67 -9.35 17.83
C GLU A 7 8.83 -9.93 19.25
N ARG A 8 9.96 -10.59 19.52
CA ARG A 8 10.20 -11.30 20.80
C ARG A 8 10.21 -10.39 22.03
N ASP A 9 10.35 -9.07 21.85
CA ASP A 9 10.36 -8.06 22.90
C ASP A 9 8.98 -7.39 23.12
N GLY A 10 7.93 -7.87 22.44
CA GLY A 10 6.59 -7.28 22.48
C GLY A 10 6.45 -6.02 21.63
N ALA A 11 7.44 -5.69 20.80
CA ALA A 11 7.30 -4.68 19.77
C ALA A 11 6.59 -5.25 18.53
N TYR A 12 6.09 -4.37 17.67
CA TYR A 12 5.33 -4.70 16.47
C TYR A 12 6.06 -4.15 15.26
N ALA A 13 6.51 -5.04 14.38
CA ALA A 13 7.18 -4.69 13.15
C ALA A 13 6.19 -4.63 11.98
N VAL A 14 6.25 -3.56 11.19
CA VAL A 14 5.51 -3.41 9.94
C VAL A 14 6.42 -3.75 8.77
N TRP A 15 5.95 -4.61 7.86
CA TRP A 15 6.68 -5.14 6.72
C TRP A 15 5.91 -4.97 5.42
N VAL A 16 6.63 -4.95 4.30
CA VAL A 16 6.03 -5.24 2.99
C VAL A 16 5.90 -6.75 2.86
N ALA A 17 4.74 -7.27 2.44
CA ALA A 17 4.55 -8.69 2.24
C ALA A 17 5.58 -9.28 1.27
N GLY A 18 6.31 -10.30 1.73
CA GLY A 18 7.42 -10.91 0.99
C GLY A 18 8.66 -10.02 0.77
N GLY A 19 8.72 -8.85 1.43
CA GLY A 19 9.75 -7.84 1.23
C GLY A 19 10.46 -7.43 2.52
N GLU A 20 10.83 -6.15 2.57
CA GLU A 20 11.62 -5.57 3.65
C GLU A 20 10.78 -5.05 4.82
N ARG A 21 11.45 -4.85 5.97
CA ARG A 21 10.86 -4.26 7.17
C ARG A 21 10.87 -2.74 7.05
N LEU A 22 9.71 -2.12 7.28
CA LEU A 22 9.54 -0.67 7.18
C LEU A 22 9.75 0.03 8.52
N ALA A 23 9.13 -0.50 9.58
CA ALA A 23 9.16 0.14 10.89
C ALA A 23 9.02 -0.88 12.03
N VAL A 24 9.41 -0.48 13.24
CA VAL A 24 9.14 -1.20 14.49
C VAL A 24 8.53 -0.22 15.47
N LEU A 25 7.41 -0.62 16.07
CA LEU A 25 6.55 0.22 16.89
C LEU A 25 6.30 -0.46 18.23
N ARG A 26 6.06 0.34 19.28
CA ARG A 26 5.90 -0.18 20.64
C ARG A 26 4.52 -0.76 20.93
N THR A 27 3.53 -0.45 20.09
CA THR A 27 2.15 -0.85 20.33
C THR A 27 1.53 -1.37 19.05
N GLU A 28 0.64 -2.35 19.20
CA GLU A 28 -0.08 -2.96 18.09
C GLU A 28 -0.94 -1.92 17.36
N ALA A 29 -1.64 -1.08 18.12
CA ALA A 29 -2.50 -0.03 17.58
C ALA A 29 -1.73 0.96 16.69
N ALA A 30 -0.48 1.29 17.04
CA ALA A 30 0.34 2.16 16.20
C ALA A 30 0.79 1.45 14.92
N ALA A 31 1.06 0.14 14.98
CA ALA A 31 1.43 -0.65 13.82
C ALA A 31 0.27 -0.81 12.84
N HIS A 32 -0.93 -1.08 13.32
CA HIS A 32 -2.13 -1.10 12.47
C HIS A 32 -2.45 0.27 11.89
N ALA A 33 -2.40 1.34 12.69
CA ALA A 33 -2.61 2.70 12.16
C ALA A 33 -1.58 3.09 11.09
N LEU A 34 -0.34 2.62 11.21
CA LEU A 34 0.66 2.80 10.16
C LEU A 34 0.34 1.98 8.91
N VAL A 35 -0.11 0.73 9.06
CA VAL A 35 -0.55 -0.10 7.93
C VAL A 35 -1.71 0.56 7.19
N ASP A 36 -2.75 1.00 7.90
CA ASP A 36 -3.90 1.67 7.30
C ASP A 36 -3.46 2.90 6.48
N ALA A 37 -2.62 3.75 7.06
CA ALA A 37 -2.11 4.94 6.36
C ALA A 37 -1.23 4.60 5.14
N LEU A 38 -0.49 3.49 5.19
CA LEU A 38 0.32 3.01 4.07
C LEU A 38 -0.55 2.41 2.96
N GLU A 39 -1.66 1.74 3.30
CA GLU A 39 -2.61 1.20 2.33
C GLU A 39 -3.34 2.32 1.59
N ASP A 40 -3.84 3.33 2.31
CA ASP A 40 -4.46 4.52 1.70
C ASP A 40 -3.50 5.21 0.72
N ALA A 41 -2.26 5.46 1.15
CA ALA A 41 -1.25 6.10 0.30
C ALA A 41 -0.84 5.24 -0.89
N TRP A 42 -0.83 3.92 -0.73
CA TRP A 42 -0.51 2.99 -1.81
C TRP A 42 -1.62 2.93 -2.85
N ASP A 43 -2.89 2.92 -2.43
CA ASP A 43 -4.05 2.96 -3.33
C ASP A 43 -4.06 4.25 -4.16
N ASP A 44 -3.84 5.40 -3.53
CA ASP A 44 -3.74 6.68 -4.22
C ASP A 44 -2.59 6.70 -5.24
N ALA A 45 -1.41 6.23 -4.85
CA ALA A 45 -0.25 6.16 -5.72
C ALA A 45 -0.47 5.18 -6.89
N PHE A 46 -1.14 4.05 -6.62
CA PHE A 46 -1.50 3.06 -7.63
C PHE A 46 -2.47 3.64 -8.66
N LEU A 47 -3.57 4.25 -8.21
CA LEU A 47 -4.57 4.86 -9.10
C LEU A 47 -3.95 5.95 -9.97
N ARG A 48 -3.07 6.78 -9.38
CA ARG A 48 -2.33 7.79 -10.12
C ARG A 48 -1.43 7.17 -11.19
N ALA A 49 -0.63 6.16 -10.84
CA ALA A 49 0.26 5.49 -11.79
C ALA A 49 -0.52 4.83 -12.94
N VAL A 50 -1.66 4.20 -12.65
CA VAL A 50 -2.53 3.64 -13.68
C VAL A 50 -3.06 4.75 -14.59
N SER A 51 -3.54 5.85 -14.04
CA SER A 51 -4.05 6.99 -14.82
C SER A 51 -2.97 7.57 -15.74
N GLU A 52 -1.76 7.82 -15.22
CA GLU A 52 -0.64 8.37 -16.00
C GLU A 52 -0.25 7.44 -17.16
N VAL A 53 -0.25 6.11 -16.95
CA VAL A 53 0.06 5.14 -18.02
C VAL A 53 -1.11 5.02 -19.01
N GLN A 54 -2.36 5.12 -18.54
CA GLN A 54 -3.53 5.11 -19.42
C GLN A 54 -3.57 6.33 -20.35
N GLU A 55 -3.12 7.51 -19.90
CA GLU A 55 -3.06 8.71 -20.75
C GLU A 55 -2.24 8.47 -22.03
N ASP A 56 -1.10 7.78 -21.91
CA ASP A 56 -0.19 7.54 -23.03
C ASP A 56 -0.43 6.21 -23.75
N TYR A 57 -0.94 5.18 -23.06
CA TYR A 57 -1.01 3.79 -23.55
C TYR A 57 -2.38 3.14 -23.36
N ALA A 58 -3.48 3.90 -23.29
CA ALA A 58 -4.83 3.37 -23.07
C ALA A 58 -5.21 2.17 -23.97
N ALA A 59 -4.81 2.20 -25.24
CA ALA A 59 -5.14 1.14 -26.21
C ALA A 59 -4.53 -0.23 -25.88
N ASP A 60 -3.51 -0.27 -25.02
CA ASP A 60 -2.81 -1.49 -24.61
C ASP A 60 -3.40 -2.10 -23.31
N PHE A 61 -4.36 -1.44 -22.65
CA PHE A 61 -5.07 -2.01 -21.51
C PHE A 61 -6.16 -2.99 -21.97
N ILE A 62 -6.08 -4.24 -21.48
CA ILE A 62 -7.00 -5.34 -21.86
C ILE A 62 -8.35 -5.26 -21.11
N ASP A 63 -8.39 -4.55 -19.98
CA ASP A 63 -9.59 -4.28 -19.18
C ASP A 63 -9.49 -2.86 -18.60
N PRO A 64 -10.01 -1.83 -19.30
CA PRO A 64 -9.94 -0.46 -18.80
C PRO A 64 -10.90 -0.35 -17.62
N MET A 65 -10.37 -0.31 -16.39
CA MET A 65 -11.12 0.25 -15.27
C MET A 65 -11.62 1.62 -15.71
N PRO A 66 -12.92 1.93 -15.57
CA PRO A 66 -13.45 3.19 -16.06
C PRO A 66 -12.65 4.33 -15.42
N PRO A 67 -12.21 5.34 -16.19
CA PRO A 67 -11.55 6.49 -15.60
C PRO A 67 -12.52 7.04 -14.57
N ALA A 68 -12.07 7.18 -13.32
CA ALA A 68 -12.88 7.73 -12.25
C ALA A 68 -13.48 9.05 -12.73
N THR A 69 -14.75 9.00 -13.12
CA THR A 69 -15.42 10.12 -13.78
C THR A 69 -15.99 10.98 -12.67
N ASN A 70 -15.46 12.22 -12.59
CA ASN A 70 -15.86 13.38 -11.77
C ASN A 70 -17.19 13.28 -11.00
#